data_AF-A0AAD4QRQ5-F1
#
_entry.id   AF-A0AAD4QRQ5-F1
#
_cell.length_a   1.000
_cell.length_b   1.000
_cell.length_c   1.000
_cell.angle_alpha   90.00
_cell.angle_beta   90.00
_cell.angle_gamma   90.00
#
_symmetry.space_group_name_H-M   'P 1'
#
loop_
_entity.id
_entity.type
_entity.pdbx_description
1 polymer ?
#
loop_
_entity_poly.entity_id
_entity_poly.type
_entity_poly.pdbx_seq_one_letter_code
_entity_poly.pdbx_strand_id
1 'polypeptide(L)'
;MSSSSSHIYTPTPPLTHRNWQVNTYLFHLYQSFISQKRALILDYLVQRCYTRTARAFAADSTIRHLDADGDEIRRPHGEDDALGITEEVLHQADLRRDVQTGILSGRIDDTINLLNDNFPSILSSSASTSAGTESTTHKVEHSQSRRVRTVLPFTVEPAHLYLDLRILAFIEASRTKPLPYSLSRPPTSDPELIPRISPSSNFRDPSGEADGDAHLARLLKHVYELYDCAQALQDPHERAEYQHELSAVSSLLAYKVPEQSPMAKYLAQERRQLVADEINSAILYRAGCHPISYLELCVRYNTAIWNYMNEHDFRVPHSRGWPAGIVLPSRSQPMPPSAPLAAKVSVSRQDDLEIVPTFDLSRFLSTST
;
A
#
# COMPACT_ATOMS: atom_id res chain seq x y z
N MET A 1 -89.10 9.32 -19.90
CA MET A 1 -87.98 8.98 -20.82
C MET A 1 -86.71 9.29 -20.06
N SER A 2 -86.18 8.29 -19.36
CA SER A 2 -85.09 8.45 -18.40
C SER A 2 -83.86 7.73 -18.93
N SER A 3 -82.77 8.48 -19.13
CA SER A 3 -81.48 7.98 -19.59
C SER A 3 -80.78 7.18 -18.50
N SER A 4 -80.45 5.92 -18.79
CA SER A 4 -79.49 5.12 -18.01
C SER A 4 -78.17 5.07 -18.77
N SER A 5 -77.13 5.64 -18.16
CA SER A 5 -75.76 5.70 -18.66
C SER A 5 -75.04 4.38 -18.39
N SER A 6 -74.59 3.71 -19.44
CA SER A 6 -73.76 2.49 -19.38
C SER A 6 -72.28 2.86 -19.33
N HIS A 7 -71.65 2.72 -18.16
CA HIS A 7 -70.19 2.80 -18.01
C HIS A 7 -69.53 1.56 -18.62
N ILE A 8 -68.69 1.77 -19.63
CA ILE A 8 -67.81 0.76 -20.23
C ILE A 8 -66.60 0.59 -19.32
N TYR A 9 -66.44 -0.60 -18.73
CA TYR A 9 -65.25 -1.00 -17.98
C TYR A 9 -64.22 -1.55 -18.97
N THR A 10 -63.16 -0.79 -19.25
CA THR A 10 -61.99 -1.30 -19.99
C THR A 10 -61.04 -1.99 -19.01
N PRO A 11 -60.69 -3.28 -19.19
CA PRO A 11 -59.68 -3.92 -18.36
C PRO A 11 -58.30 -3.41 -18.77
N THR A 12 -57.56 -2.86 -17.80
CA THR A 12 -56.13 -2.57 -17.90
C THR A 12 -55.33 -3.85 -18.16
N PRO A 13 -54.40 -3.88 -19.12
CA PRO A 13 -53.59 -5.06 -19.39
C PRO A 13 -52.59 -5.33 -18.25
N PRO A 14 -52.24 -6.59 -17.96
CA PRO A 14 -51.29 -6.92 -16.91
C PRO A 14 -49.88 -6.46 -17.29
N LEU A 15 -49.24 -5.73 -16.37
CA LEU A 15 -47.83 -5.35 -16.45
C LEU A 15 -46.97 -6.62 -16.60
N THR A 16 -46.27 -6.70 -17.72
CA THR A 16 -45.52 -7.86 -18.19
C THR A 16 -44.40 -8.28 -17.23
N HIS A 17 -44.42 -9.55 -16.83
CA HIS A 17 -43.41 -10.33 -16.08
C HIS A 17 -41.96 -10.22 -16.63
N ARG A 18 -41.80 -9.72 -17.87
CA ARG A 18 -40.52 -9.54 -18.57
C ARG A 18 -39.68 -8.37 -18.05
N ASN A 19 -40.31 -7.33 -17.49
CA ASN A 19 -39.60 -6.15 -16.96
C ASN A 19 -38.96 -6.42 -15.59
N TRP A 20 -39.50 -7.37 -14.82
CA TRP A 20 -38.95 -7.74 -13.52
C TRP A 20 -37.63 -8.49 -13.68
N GLN A 21 -37.58 -9.51 -14.57
CA GLN A 21 -36.36 -10.30 -14.78
C GLN A 21 -35.17 -9.46 -15.27
N VAL A 22 -35.37 -8.52 -16.21
CA VAL A 22 -34.29 -7.65 -16.71
C VAL A 22 -33.76 -6.71 -15.62
N ASN A 23 -34.65 -6.18 -14.76
CA ASN A 23 -34.24 -5.40 -13.60
C ASN A 23 -33.49 -6.24 -12.57
N THR A 24 -33.88 -7.50 -12.37
CA THR A 24 -33.16 -8.42 -11.49
C THR A 24 -31.74 -8.71 -12.00
N TYR A 25 -31.56 -8.96 -13.31
CA TYR A 25 -30.23 -9.17 -13.90
C TYR A 25 -29.34 -7.91 -13.88
N LEU A 26 -29.90 -6.73 -14.18
CA LEU A 26 -29.17 -5.47 -14.09
C LEU A 26 -28.80 -5.13 -12.65
N PHE A 27 -29.69 -5.40 -11.69
CA PHE A 27 -29.41 -5.26 -10.27
C PHE A 27 -28.30 -6.21 -9.83
N HIS A 28 -28.32 -7.48 -10.23
CA HIS A 28 -27.26 -8.44 -9.92
C HIS A 28 -25.91 -8.10 -10.58
N LEU A 29 -25.91 -7.57 -11.81
CA LEU A 29 -24.69 -7.12 -12.49
C LEU A 29 -24.08 -5.88 -11.82
N TYR A 30 -24.92 -4.91 -11.48
CA TYR A 30 -24.51 -3.72 -10.73
C TYR A 30 -24.01 -4.08 -9.34
N GLN A 31 -24.70 -5.00 -8.66
CA GLN A 31 -24.33 -5.51 -7.36
C GLN A 31 -23.00 -6.28 -7.41
N SER A 32 -22.78 -7.11 -8.44
CA SER A 32 -21.52 -7.83 -8.67
C SER A 32 -20.36 -6.86 -8.91
N PHE A 33 -20.56 -5.83 -9.72
CA PHE A 33 -19.54 -4.82 -9.99
C PHE A 33 -19.16 -3.98 -8.76
N ILE A 34 -20.14 -3.58 -7.94
CA ILE A 34 -19.89 -2.88 -6.68
C ILE A 34 -19.15 -3.79 -5.70
N SER A 35 -19.58 -5.05 -5.57
CA SER A 35 -18.94 -6.03 -4.71
C SER A 35 -17.47 -6.26 -5.09
N GLN A 36 -17.15 -6.32 -6.38
CA GLN A 36 -15.77 -6.44 -6.87
C GLN A 36 -14.91 -5.22 -6.51
N LYS A 37 -15.43 -4.00 -6.67
CA LYS A 37 -14.69 -2.78 -6.27
C LYS A 37 -14.45 -2.71 -4.77
N ARG A 38 -15.43 -3.10 -3.96
CA ARG A 38 -15.30 -3.16 -2.50
C ARG A 38 -14.23 -4.14 -2.06
N ALA A 39 -14.18 -5.32 -2.68
CA ALA A 39 -13.14 -6.31 -2.42
C ALA A 39 -11.73 -5.75 -2.73
N LEU A 40 -11.56 -5.01 -3.82
CA LEU A 40 -10.27 -4.38 -4.17
C LEU A 40 -9.82 -3.34 -3.13
N ILE A 41 -10.76 -2.53 -2.62
CA ILE A 41 -10.46 -1.53 -1.60
C ILE A 41 -10.10 -2.22 -0.29
N LEU A 42 -10.87 -3.23 0.11
CA LEU A 42 -10.64 -4.00 1.33
C LEU A 42 -9.29 -4.72 1.32
N ASP A 43 -8.94 -5.36 0.19
CA ASP A 43 -7.61 -5.95 -0.05
C ASP A 43 -6.49 -4.93 0.19
N TYR A 44 -6.60 -3.74 -0.44
CA TYR A 44 -5.65 -2.66 -0.25
C TYR A 44 -5.53 -2.20 1.21
N LEU A 45 -6.66 -1.98 1.89
CA LEU A 45 -6.68 -1.48 3.27
C LEU A 45 -6.02 -2.48 4.24
N VAL A 46 -6.32 -3.77 4.10
CA VAL A 46 -5.74 -4.84 4.93
C VAL A 46 -4.24 -4.99 4.66
N GLN A 47 -3.85 -4.94 3.39
CA GLN A 47 -2.48 -5.08 2.95
C GLN A 47 -1.58 -3.93 3.44
N ARG A 48 -2.10 -2.70 3.44
CA ARG A 48 -1.40 -1.51 3.97
C ARG A 48 -1.63 -1.31 5.48
N CYS A 49 -2.19 -2.31 6.17
CA CYS A 49 -2.41 -2.32 7.61
C CYS A 49 -3.32 -1.19 8.13
N TYR A 50 -4.23 -0.67 7.29
CA TYR A 50 -5.26 0.28 7.66
C TYR A 50 -6.46 -0.41 8.33
N THR A 51 -6.19 -1.20 9.36
CA THR A 51 -7.16 -2.11 10.00
C THR A 51 -8.41 -1.41 10.54
N ARG A 52 -8.27 -0.23 11.16
CA ARG A 52 -9.43 0.56 11.61
C ARG A 52 -10.32 0.99 10.45
N THR A 53 -9.72 1.48 9.37
CA THR A 53 -10.44 1.87 8.16
C THR A 53 -11.04 0.66 7.47
N ALA A 54 -10.33 -0.47 7.43
CA ALA A 54 -10.83 -1.73 6.88
C ALA A 54 -12.06 -2.21 7.66
N ARG A 55 -12.02 -2.20 9.01
CA ARG A 55 -13.17 -2.55 9.86
C ARG A 55 -14.35 -1.61 9.64
N ALA A 56 -14.10 -0.29 9.65
CA ALA A 56 -15.16 0.70 9.41
C ALA A 56 -15.77 0.53 8.00
N PHE A 57 -14.93 0.34 6.99
CA PHE A 57 -15.36 0.13 5.61
C PHE A 57 -16.11 -1.18 5.42
N ALA A 58 -15.68 -2.27 6.08
CA ALA A 58 -16.37 -3.56 6.06
C ALA A 58 -17.75 -3.45 6.73
N ALA A 59 -17.84 -2.78 7.89
CA ALA A 59 -19.08 -2.55 8.61
C ALA A 59 -20.07 -1.65 7.85
N ASP A 60 -19.58 -0.68 7.08
CA ASP A 60 -20.41 0.18 6.22
C ASP A 60 -20.82 -0.52 4.90
N SER A 61 -20.03 -1.52 4.48
CA SER A 61 -20.26 -2.26 3.23
C SER A 61 -21.23 -3.43 3.36
N THR A 62 -21.60 -3.84 4.57
CA THR A 62 -22.64 -4.86 4.78
C THR A 62 -23.96 -4.35 4.23
N ILE A 63 -24.41 -4.98 3.14
CA ILE A 63 -25.72 -4.70 2.57
C ILE A 63 -26.73 -5.18 3.61
N ARG A 64 -27.33 -4.23 4.33
CA ARG A 64 -28.44 -4.50 5.23
C ARG A 64 -29.59 -5.05 4.39
N HIS A 65 -29.89 -6.33 4.54
CA HIS A 65 -31.10 -6.89 3.97
C HIS A 65 -32.24 -6.45 4.87
N LEU A 66 -32.98 -5.44 4.40
CA LEU A 66 -34.19 -4.98 5.07
C LEU A 66 -35.36 -5.84 4.59
N ASP A 67 -36.23 -6.27 5.50
CA ASP A 67 -37.49 -6.88 5.10
C ASP A 67 -38.47 -5.83 4.53
N ALA A 68 -39.66 -6.30 4.15
CA ALA A 68 -40.71 -5.43 3.62
C ALA A 68 -41.19 -4.37 4.62
N ASP A 69 -40.93 -4.58 5.92
CA ASP A 69 -41.30 -3.68 7.00
C ASP A 69 -40.15 -2.71 7.37
N GLY A 70 -38.97 -2.91 6.77
CA GLY A 70 -37.78 -2.08 6.99
C GLY A 70 -36.91 -2.54 8.16
N ASP A 71 -37.18 -3.72 8.72
CA ASP A 71 -36.41 -4.31 9.81
C ASP A 71 -35.21 -5.09 9.26
N GLU A 72 -34.12 -5.09 10.03
CA GLU A 72 -32.88 -5.74 9.65
C GLU A 72 -33.02 -7.27 9.76
N ILE A 73 -33.09 -7.95 8.61
CA ILE A 73 -33.08 -9.41 8.57
C ILE A 73 -31.65 -9.87 8.90
N ARG A 74 -31.47 -10.48 10.08
CA ARG A 74 -30.26 -11.26 10.38
C ARG A 74 -30.14 -12.39 9.37
N ARG A 75 -29.14 -12.32 8.49
CA ARG A 75 -28.80 -13.42 7.60
C ARG A 75 -28.43 -14.66 8.44
N PRO A 76 -28.76 -15.88 7.98
CA PRO A 76 -28.29 -17.10 8.63
C PRO A 76 -26.75 -17.12 8.64
N HIS A 77 -26.17 -17.50 9.79
CA HIS A 77 -24.73 -17.67 9.94
C HIS A 77 -24.17 -18.58 8.85
N GLY A 78 -23.30 -18.04 7.99
CA GLY A 78 -22.59 -18.79 6.94
C GLY A 78 -22.55 -18.14 5.55
N GLU A 79 -23.40 -17.15 5.26
CA GLU A 79 -23.36 -16.40 3.98
C GLU A 79 -22.62 -15.06 4.06
N ASP A 80 -22.22 -14.61 5.26
CA ASP A 80 -21.45 -13.37 5.47
C ASP A 80 -19.99 -13.48 4.95
N ASP A 81 -19.50 -14.71 4.72
CA ASP A 81 -18.12 -14.99 4.30
C ASP A 81 -17.85 -14.78 2.80
N ALA A 82 -18.88 -14.57 1.97
CA ALA A 82 -18.68 -14.46 0.53
C ALA A 82 -18.02 -13.12 0.10
N LEU A 83 -18.02 -12.12 0.99
CA LEU A 83 -17.41 -10.80 0.75
C LEU A 83 -16.52 -10.32 1.91
N GLY A 84 -16.44 -11.07 3.00
CA GLY A 84 -15.86 -10.63 4.27
C GLY A 84 -14.44 -11.13 4.46
N ILE A 85 -13.50 -10.19 4.60
CA ILE A 85 -12.19 -10.48 5.19
C ILE A 85 -12.45 -11.20 6.53
N THR A 86 -11.86 -12.38 6.73
CA THR A 86 -12.00 -13.11 7.98
C THR A 86 -11.39 -12.32 9.14
N GLU A 87 -11.93 -12.48 10.35
CA GLU A 87 -11.37 -11.82 11.54
C GLU A 87 -9.89 -12.19 11.74
N GLU A 88 -9.48 -13.39 11.32
CA GLU A 88 -8.08 -13.83 11.31
C GLU A 88 -7.19 -12.94 10.43
N VAL A 89 -7.65 -12.58 9.23
CA VAL A 89 -6.89 -11.70 8.32
C VAL A 89 -6.78 -10.29 8.91
N LEU A 90 -7.81 -9.81 9.61
CA LEU A 90 -7.76 -8.53 10.34
C LEU A 90 -6.81 -8.60 11.53
N HIS A 91 -6.80 -9.70 12.28
CA HIS A 91 -5.89 -9.92 13.39
C HIS A 91 -4.43 -9.93 12.92
N GLN A 92 -4.13 -10.66 11.85
CA GLN A 92 -2.81 -10.65 11.24
C GLN A 92 -2.41 -9.24 10.76
N ALA A 93 -3.36 -8.48 10.21
CA ALA A 93 -3.11 -7.09 9.80
C ALA A 93 -2.86 -6.15 11.00
N ASP A 94 -3.45 -6.40 12.16
CA ASP A 94 -3.16 -5.65 13.40
C ASP A 94 -1.74 -5.96 13.90
N LEU A 95 -1.32 -7.23 13.90
CA LEU A 95 0.06 -7.62 14.24
C LEU A 95 1.09 -6.95 13.30
N ARG A 96 0.80 -6.94 11.99
CA ARG A 96 1.65 -6.21 11.02
C ARG A 96 1.64 -4.70 11.25
N ARG A 97 0.51 -4.13 11.67
CA ARG A 97 0.39 -2.70 12.02
C ARG A 97 1.26 -2.35 13.23
N ASP A 98 1.34 -3.23 14.22
CA ASP A 98 2.17 -3.04 15.41
C ASP A 98 3.65 -3.06 15.05
N VAL A 99 4.07 -4.01 14.20
CA VAL A 99 5.43 -4.03 13.60
C VAL A 99 5.72 -2.73 12.86
N GLN A 100 4.83 -2.31 11.94
CA GLN A 100 4.98 -1.08 11.17
C GLN A 100 5.11 0.15 12.08
N THR A 101 4.29 0.22 13.13
CA THR A 101 4.32 1.31 14.11
C THR A 101 5.62 1.30 14.92
N GLY A 102 6.13 0.13 15.29
CA GLY A 102 7.44 -0.03 15.93
C GLY A 102 8.56 0.60 15.09
N ILE A 103 8.64 0.23 13.81
CA ILE A 103 9.63 0.75 12.85
C ILE A 103 9.48 2.27 12.68
N LEU A 104 8.27 2.74 12.40
CA LEU A 104 8.00 4.16 12.15
C LEU A 104 8.29 5.04 13.38
N SER A 105 8.14 4.49 14.59
CA SER A 105 8.47 5.15 15.85
C SER A 105 9.95 5.08 16.25
N GLY A 106 10.77 4.31 15.52
CA GLY A 106 12.20 4.13 15.81
C GLY A 106 12.51 3.09 16.90
N ARG A 107 11.55 2.28 17.33
CA ARG A 107 11.75 1.21 18.33
C ARG A 107 12.14 -0.11 17.68
N ILE A 108 13.35 -0.14 17.11
CA ILE A 108 13.74 -1.23 16.21
C ILE A 108 14.02 -2.55 16.94
N ASP A 109 14.69 -2.52 18.09
CA ASP A 109 14.97 -3.75 18.85
C ASP A 109 13.68 -4.42 19.35
N ASP A 110 12.71 -3.63 19.86
CA ASP A 110 11.38 -4.13 20.23
C ASP A 110 10.65 -4.74 19.02
N THR A 111 10.80 -4.12 17.84
CA THR A 111 10.21 -4.63 16.59
C THR A 111 10.83 -5.96 16.18
N ILE A 112 12.15 -6.12 16.31
CA ILE A 112 12.83 -7.39 16.00
C ILE A 112 12.29 -8.51 16.92
N ASN A 113 12.09 -8.23 18.20
CA ASN A 113 11.49 -9.19 19.12
C ASN A 113 10.05 -9.52 18.70
N LEU A 114 9.24 -8.51 18.38
CA LEU A 114 7.87 -8.71 17.90
C LEU A 114 7.80 -9.54 16.61
N LEU A 115 8.76 -9.34 15.69
CA LEU A 115 8.91 -10.13 14.47
C LEU A 115 9.28 -11.58 14.78
N ASN A 116 10.20 -11.82 15.69
CA ASN A 116 10.57 -13.19 16.08
C ASN A 116 9.41 -13.92 16.76
N ASP A 117 8.61 -13.22 17.56
CA ASP A 117 7.48 -13.80 18.28
C ASP A 117 6.29 -14.12 17.35
N ASN A 118 5.96 -13.23 16.41
CA ASN A 118 4.75 -13.34 15.58
C ASN A 118 5.02 -13.82 14.15
N PHE A 119 6.23 -13.60 13.63
CA PHE A 119 6.62 -13.88 12.24
C PHE A 119 8.03 -14.50 12.13
N PRO A 120 8.32 -15.62 12.83
CA PRO A 120 9.67 -16.15 12.99
C PRO A 120 10.37 -16.50 11.66
N SER A 121 9.60 -16.82 10.61
CA SER A 121 10.12 -17.17 9.29
C SER A 121 10.71 -15.99 8.51
N ILE A 122 10.50 -14.75 8.97
CA ILE A 122 10.96 -13.52 8.28
C ILE A 122 12.46 -13.32 8.42
N LEU A 123 12.98 -13.45 9.64
CA LEU A 123 14.39 -13.22 9.96
C LEU A 123 15.18 -14.53 10.03
N SER A 124 14.51 -15.68 10.11
CA SER A 124 15.16 -16.98 10.11
C SER A 124 15.66 -17.35 8.72
N SER A 125 16.99 -17.45 8.58
CA SER A 125 17.65 -18.06 7.42
C SER A 125 17.53 -19.59 7.49
N SER A 126 16.32 -20.15 7.37
CA SER A 126 16.20 -21.58 7.11
C SER A 126 16.50 -21.81 5.63
N ALA A 127 17.70 -22.28 5.35
CA ALA A 127 18.11 -22.80 4.06
C ALA A 127 17.16 -23.94 3.61
N SER A 128 16.10 -23.59 2.89
CA SER A 128 15.39 -24.52 2.01
C SER A 128 15.28 -23.91 0.62
N THR A 129 16.41 -23.46 0.10
CA THR A 129 16.63 -23.41 -1.34
C THR A 129 16.57 -24.85 -1.83
N SER A 130 15.48 -25.22 -2.47
CA SER A 130 15.37 -26.49 -3.20
C SER A 130 16.54 -26.57 -4.18
N ALA A 131 17.49 -27.45 -3.86
CA ALA A 131 18.51 -27.91 -4.78
C ALA A 131 17.81 -28.68 -5.91
N GLY A 132 17.60 -28.01 -7.04
CA GLY A 132 17.24 -28.64 -8.30
C GLY A 132 18.49 -29.22 -8.96
N THR A 133 18.99 -30.33 -8.43
CA THR A 133 19.97 -31.17 -9.14
C THR A 133 19.23 -31.98 -10.18
N GLU A 134 19.68 -31.83 -11.42
CA GLU A 134 19.30 -32.65 -12.56
C GLU A 134 19.50 -34.15 -12.27
N SER A 135 18.45 -34.96 -12.44
CA SER A 135 18.54 -36.36 -12.89
C SER A 135 17.16 -36.86 -13.37
N THR A 136 17.02 -36.88 -14.69
CA THR A 136 16.44 -37.97 -15.49
C THR A 136 15.16 -38.72 -15.06
N THR A 137 14.15 -38.56 -15.93
CA THR A 137 13.18 -39.55 -16.47
C THR A 137 11.78 -39.70 -15.84
N HIS A 138 10.79 -39.36 -16.69
CA HIS A 138 9.37 -39.76 -16.76
C HIS A 138 8.27 -38.80 -16.26
N LYS A 139 7.77 -38.00 -17.22
CA LYS A 139 6.35 -37.83 -17.61
C LYS A 139 5.31 -37.88 -16.47
N VAL A 140 4.72 -36.73 -16.12
CA VAL A 140 3.32 -36.36 -16.43
C VAL A 140 3.23 -34.84 -16.45
N GLU A 141 2.84 -34.30 -17.59
CA GLU A 141 2.55 -32.89 -17.85
C GLU A 141 1.28 -32.47 -17.09
N HIS A 142 1.39 -31.62 -16.07
CA HIS A 142 0.30 -30.73 -15.65
C HIS A 142 0.89 -29.33 -15.43
N SER A 143 0.79 -28.53 -16.49
CA SER A 143 0.70 -27.07 -16.54
C SER A 143 1.03 -26.31 -15.26
N GLN A 144 2.32 -26.20 -14.93
CA GLN A 144 2.78 -25.08 -14.10
C GLN A 144 2.67 -23.83 -14.97
N SER A 145 1.54 -23.14 -14.82
CA SER A 145 1.36 -21.76 -15.23
C SER A 145 2.66 -21.01 -14.93
N ARG A 146 3.29 -20.43 -15.96
CA ARG A 146 4.45 -19.53 -15.81
C ARG A 146 4.01 -18.44 -14.83
N ARG A 147 4.26 -18.64 -13.52
CA ARG A 147 4.06 -17.61 -12.51
C ARG A 147 4.97 -16.48 -12.94
N VAL A 148 4.36 -15.43 -13.50
CA VAL A 148 5.04 -14.16 -13.70
C VAL A 148 5.62 -13.81 -12.33
N ARG A 149 6.96 -13.83 -12.22
CA ARG A 149 7.64 -13.38 -11.01
C ARG A 149 7.23 -11.92 -10.86
N THR A 150 6.34 -11.63 -9.91
CA THR A 150 6.00 -10.26 -9.56
C THR A 150 7.33 -9.57 -9.24
N VAL A 151 7.66 -8.51 -9.97
CA VAL A 151 8.83 -7.68 -9.67
C VAL A 151 8.52 -7.00 -8.35
N LEU A 152 9.02 -7.57 -7.26
CA LEU A 152 8.90 -6.96 -5.95
C LEU A 152 9.81 -5.73 -5.93
N PRO A 153 9.30 -4.57 -5.45
CA PRO A 153 10.14 -3.38 -5.32
C PRO A 153 11.16 -3.49 -4.19
N PHE A 154 11.01 -4.49 -3.32
CA PHE A 154 11.81 -4.70 -2.11
C PHE A 154 12.36 -6.12 -2.05
N THR A 155 13.42 -6.33 -1.28
CA THR A 155 13.94 -7.67 -1.04
C THR A 155 13.08 -8.42 -0.04
N VAL A 156 13.12 -9.75 -0.12
CA VAL A 156 12.40 -10.66 0.79
C VAL A 156 13.34 -11.62 1.50
N GLU A 157 14.65 -11.45 1.28
CA GLU A 157 15.68 -12.33 1.81
C GLU A 157 15.95 -12.02 3.30
N PRO A 158 15.92 -13.00 4.22
CA PRO A 158 16.01 -12.74 5.66
C PRO A 158 17.27 -11.99 6.08
N ALA A 159 18.39 -12.30 5.43
CA ALA A 159 19.68 -11.68 5.75
C ALA A 159 19.68 -10.17 5.45
N HIS A 160 19.06 -9.76 4.34
CA HIS A 160 18.93 -8.35 3.99
C HIS A 160 17.95 -7.63 4.92
N LEU A 161 16.76 -8.21 5.15
CA LEU A 161 15.77 -7.63 6.06
C LEU A 161 16.33 -7.41 7.47
N TYR A 162 17.10 -8.38 7.97
CA TYR A 162 17.78 -8.25 9.25
C TYR A 162 18.85 -7.16 9.22
N LEU A 163 19.68 -7.12 8.18
CA LEU A 163 20.71 -6.09 8.02
C LEU A 163 20.10 -4.68 7.97
N ASP A 164 19.02 -4.47 7.19
CA ASP A 164 18.32 -3.18 7.09
C ASP A 164 17.73 -2.73 8.43
N LEU A 165 17.12 -3.65 9.18
CA LEU A 165 16.65 -3.36 10.54
C LEU A 165 17.82 -2.98 11.46
N ARG A 166 18.96 -3.69 11.41
CA ARG A 166 20.13 -3.35 12.23
C ARG A 166 20.74 -2.01 11.82
N ILE A 167 20.81 -1.69 10.52
CA ILE A 167 21.25 -0.38 10.03
C ILE A 167 20.34 0.70 10.57
N LEU A 168 19.01 0.50 10.51
CA LEU A 168 18.04 1.44 11.04
C LEU A 168 18.19 1.59 12.56
N ALA A 169 18.39 0.51 13.31
CA ALA A 169 18.63 0.55 14.75
C ALA A 169 19.88 1.39 15.10
N PHE A 170 20.96 1.24 14.34
CA PHE A 170 22.17 2.04 14.49
C PHE A 170 21.92 3.53 14.19
N ILE A 171 21.18 3.83 13.11
CA ILE A 171 20.80 5.21 12.74
C ILE A 171 20.00 5.85 13.89
N GLU A 172 19.04 5.12 14.46
CA GLU A 172 18.23 5.59 15.58
C GLU A 172 19.07 5.80 16.84
N ALA A 173 20.00 4.89 17.16
CA ALA A 173 20.93 5.05 18.27
C ALA A 173 21.91 6.21 18.08
N SER A 174 22.19 6.59 16.82
CA SER A 174 23.07 7.71 16.50
C SER A 174 22.40 9.08 16.68
N ARG A 175 21.06 9.15 16.80
CA ARG A 175 20.34 10.41 16.93
C ARG A 175 20.68 11.15 18.21
N THR A 176 20.79 12.47 18.09
CA THR A 176 20.78 13.40 19.25
C THR A 176 19.39 13.99 19.46
N LYS A 177 18.58 14.04 18.41
CA LYS A 177 17.21 14.55 18.45
C LYS A 177 16.23 13.44 18.07
N PRO A 178 15.25 13.11 18.94
CA PRO A 178 14.21 12.16 18.59
C PRO A 178 13.42 12.68 17.40
N LEU A 179 13.16 11.81 16.43
CA LEU A 179 12.23 12.09 15.33
C LEU A 179 10.85 11.54 15.72
N PRO A 180 9.89 12.42 16.09
CA PRO A 180 8.58 11.98 16.54
C PRO A 180 7.77 11.41 15.38
N TYR A 181 7.16 10.25 15.59
CA TYR A 181 6.13 9.71 14.72
C TYR A 181 4.77 9.94 15.37
N SER A 182 4.03 10.91 14.86
CA SER A 182 2.67 11.18 15.33
C SER A 182 1.74 10.12 14.77
N LEU A 183 1.30 9.20 15.62
CA LEU A 183 0.09 8.46 15.35
C LEU A 183 -1.04 9.48 15.27
N SER A 184 -1.70 9.63 14.12
CA SER A 184 -2.99 10.34 14.05
C SER A 184 -3.99 9.60 14.95
N ARG A 185 -3.97 9.92 16.25
CA ARG A 185 -4.98 9.55 17.23
C ARG A 185 -6.01 10.68 17.17
N PRO A 186 -7.27 10.42 16.79
CA PRO A 186 -8.32 11.41 17.00
C PRO A 186 -8.45 11.70 18.51
N PRO A 187 -8.81 12.92 18.91
CA PRO A 187 -8.96 13.29 20.32
C PRO A 187 -10.23 12.61 20.86
N THR A 188 -10.11 11.38 21.33
CA THR A 188 -11.11 10.82 22.24
C THR A 188 -10.81 11.34 23.64
N SER A 189 -11.76 12.10 24.17
CA SER A 189 -11.83 12.62 25.52
C SER A 189 -11.99 11.47 26.52
N ASP A 190 -10.88 10.87 26.93
CA ASP A 190 -10.78 10.05 28.14
C ASP A 190 -9.37 10.24 28.74
N PRO A 191 -9.24 10.86 29.93
CA PRO A 191 -7.97 11.08 30.61
C PRO A 191 -7.71 9.95 31.61
N GLU A 192 -7.64 8.69 31.17
CA GLU A 192 -7.14 7.63 32.05
C GLU A 192 -6.53 6.49 31.24
N LEU A 193 -5.34 6.05 31.67
CA LEU A 193 -4.44 5.06 31.04
C LEU A 193 -3.63 5.61 29.85
N ILE A 194 -2.77 6.60 30.13
CA ILE A 194 -1.50 6.76 29.41
C ILE A 194 -0.59 5.62 29.91
N PRO A 195 -0.21 4.61 29.09
CA PRO A 195 1.01 3.88 29.38
C PRO A 195 2.12 4.92 29.34
N ARG A 196 2.85 5.11 30.45
CA ARG A 196 4.03 5.96 30.48
C ARG A 196 4.97 5.46 29.38
N ILE A 197 4.99 6.14 28.24
CA ILE A 197 5.94 5.92 27.16
C ILE A 197 7.25 6.49 27.70
N SER A 198 8.00 5.68 28.44
CA SER A 198 9.39 5.96 28.74
C SER A 198 10.14 5.88 27.42
N PRO A 199 10.75 6.96 26.91
CA PRO A 199 11.70 6.82 25.82
C PRO A 199 12.86 5.99 26.36
N SER A 200 13.12 4.81 25.78
CA SER A 200 14.39 4.11 26.00
C SER A 200 15.51 5.10 25.74
N SER A 201 16.32 5.37 26.77
CA SER A 201 17.34 6.43 26.81
C SER A 201 18.56 6.07 25.97
N ASN A 202 18.36 5.87 24.67
CA ASN A 202 19.42 5.55 23.71
C ASN A 202 19.94 6.78 22.95
N PHE A 203 19.44 7.98 23.27
CA PHE A 203 19.87 9.22 22.62
C PHE A 203 21.24 9.66 23.10
N ARG A 204 22.03 10.19 22.17
CA ARG A 204 23.31 10.81 22.47
C ARG A 204 23.09 12.13 23.20
N ASP A 205 23.48 12.21 24.47
CA ASP A 205 23.46 13.45 25.24
C ASP A 205 24.51 14.43 24.67
N PRO A 206 24.10 15.63 24.18
CA PRO A 206 25.05 16.62 23.69
C PRO A 206 25.87 17.30 24.80
N SER A 207 25.60 17.05 26.09
CA SER A 207 26.12 17.82 27.23
C SER A 207 26.89 17.06 28.33
N GLY A 208 27.00 15.72 28.30
CA GLY A 208 27.51 14.94 29.44
C GLY A 208 28.88 14.26 29.26
N GLU A 209 29.92 14.79 29.91
CA GLU A 209 31.31 14.30 29.90
C GLU A 209 31.54 12.92 30.58
N ALA A 210 30.53 12.25 31.13
CA ALA A 210 30.69 10.98 31.87
C ALA A 210 30.11 9.73 31.19
N ASP A 211 29.15 9.85 30.27
CA ASP A 211 28.48 8.72 29.58
C ASP A 211 28.71 8.71 28.06
N GLY A 212 29.39 9.73 27.52
CA GLY A 212 29.71 9.84 26.10
C GLY A 212 30.58 8.70 25.58
N ASP A 213 31.55 8.25 26.37
CA ASP A 213 32.47 7.17 26.01
C ASP A 213 31.78 5.81 25.98
N ALA A 214 30.88 5.52 26.95
CA ALA A 214 30.12 4.28 26.98
C ALA A 214 29.07 4.21 25.86
N HIS A 215 28.43 5.34 25.55
CA HIS A 215 27.53 5.44 24.40
C HIS A 215 28.27 5.27 23.07
N LEU A 216 29.42 5.93 22.90
CA LEU A 216 30.27 5.76 21.72
C LEU A 216 30.77 4.32 21.57
N ALA A 217 31.18 3.68 22.66
CA ALA A 217 31.58 2.27 22.66
C ALA A 217 30.43 1.34 22.23
N ARG A 218 29.19 1.60 22.66
CA ARG A 218 28.00 0.88 22.18
C ARG A 218 27.78 1.08 20.69
N LEU A 219 27.90 2.31 20.20
CA LEU A 219 27.75 2.61 18.77
C LEU A 219 28.84 1.94 17.92
N LEU A 220 30.10 1.95 18.39
CA LEU A 220 31.20 1.25 17.72
C LEU A 220 30.94 -0.25 17.66
N LYS A 221 30.46 -0.86 18.77
CA LYS A 221 30.04 -2.25 18.79
C LYS A 221 28.96 -2.54 17.74
N HIS A 222 27.94 -1.70 17.63
CA HIS A 222 26.92 -1.83 16.59
C HIS A 222 27.52 -1.78 15.17
N VAL A 223 28.47 -0.89 14.92
CA VAL A 223 29.14 -0.80 13.61
C VAL A 223 29.88 -2.10 13.27
N TYR A 224 30.62 -2.69 14.22
CA TYR A 224 31.29 -3.97 13.99
C TYR A 224 30.31 -5.09 13.67
N GLU A 225 29.21 -5.19 14.43
CA GLU A 225 28.15 -6.17 14.16
C GLU A 225 27.53 -6.00 12.77
N LEU A 226 27.35 -4.75 12.31
CA LEU A 226 26.83 -4.46 10.97
C LEU A 226 27.78 -4.92 9.87
N TYR A 227 29.09 -4.67 10.03
CA TYR A 227 30.08 -5.14 9.07
C TYR A 227 30.14 -6.67 9.02
N ASP A 228 30.03 -7.35 10.16
CA ASP A 228 29.98 -8.81 10.21
C ASP A 228 28.73 -9.35 9.49
N CYS A 229 27.56 -8.73 9.70
CA CYS A 229 26.33 -9.07 9.01
C CYS A 229 26.45 -8.87 7.49
N ALA A 230 27.01 -7.74 7.05
CA ALA A 230 27.22 -7.47 5.63
C ALA A 230 28.23 -8.43 4.99
N GLN A 231 29.26 -8.86 5.73
CA GLN A 231 30.22 -9.86 5.24
C GLN A 231 29.62 -11.27 5.15
N ALA A 232 28.56 -11.56 5.90
CA ALA A 232 27.85 -12.84 5.84
C ALA A 232 26.89 -12.98 4.65
N LEU A 233 26.63 -11.88 3.91
CA LEU A 233 25.83 -11.94 2.68
C LEU A 233 26.53 -12.80 1.61
N GLN A 234 25.73 -13.50 0.81
CA GLN A 234 26.23 -14.47 -0.16
C GLN A 234 26.68 -13.82 -1.47
N ASP A 235 25.98 -12.79 -1.96
CA ASP A 235 26.28 -12.13 -3.22
C ASP A 235 27.36 -11.05 -3.05
N PRO A 236 28.51 -11.14 -3.76
CA PRO A 236 29.54 -10.10 -3.77
C PRO A 236 29.06 -8.72 -4.22
N HIS A 237 28.07 -8.62 -5.11
CA HIS A 237 27.55 -7.35 -5.60
C HIS A 237 26.74 -6.65 -4.51
N GLU A 238 25.77 -7.36 -3.91
CA GLU A 238 24.95 -6.85 -2.80
C GLU A 238 25.84 -6.44 -1.62
N ARG A 239 26.86 -7.26 -1.30
CA ARG A 239 27.87 -6.91 -0.29
C ARG A 239 28.53 -5.55 -0.55
N ALA A 240 28.91 -5.27 -1.79
CA ALA A 240 29.56 -4.01 -2.14
C ALA A 240 28.61 -2.81 -1.98
N GLU A 241 27.34 -2.97 -2.34
CA GLU A 241 26.31 -1.94 -2.14
C GLU A 241 26.11 -1.63 -0.65
N TYR A 242 25.93 -2.67 0.18
CA TYR A 242 25.80 -2.50 1.63
C TYR A 242 27.07 -1.94 2.26
N GLN A 243 28.26 -2.33 1.81
CA GLN A 243 29.51 -1.75 2.32
C GLN A 243 29.60 -0.24 2.04
N HIS A 244 29.20 0.19 0.84
CA HIS A 244 29.14 1.60 0.51
C HIS A 244 28.14 2.34 1.40
N GLU A 245 26.94 1.79 1.60
CA GLU A 245 25.95 2.37 2.50
C GLU A 245 26.43 2.42 3.97
N LEU A 246 27.01 1.34 4.48
CA LEU A 246 27.55 1.26 5.83
C LEU A 246 28.68 2.27 6.05
N SER A 247 29.51 2.54 5.04
CA SER A 247 30.52 3.59 5.12
C SER A 247 29.89 4.98 5.31
N ALA A 248 28.78 5.26 4.61
CA ALA A 248 28.06 6.52 4.73
C ALA A 248 27.35 6.63 6.09
N VAL A 249 26.67 5.57 6.52
CA VAL A 249 25.92 5.53 7.78
C VAL A 249 26.87 5.60 8.99
N SER A 250 27.97 4.84 9.01
CA SER A 250 28.95 4.88 10.10
C SER A 250 29.62 6.26 10.27
N SER A 251 29.69 7.06 9.19
CA SER A 251 30.22 8.43 9.27
C SER A 251 29.38 9.37 10.16
N LEU A 252 28.14 9.00 10.50
CA LEU A 252 27.32 9.73 11.49
C LEU A 252 28.04 9.88 12.85
N LEU A 253 28.90 8.94 13.21
CA LEU A 253 29.69 8.98 14.46
C LEU A 253 30.65 10.16 14.53
N ALA A 254 31.13 10.64 13.38
CA ALA A 254 32.08 11.74 13.33
C ALA A 254 31.46 13.09 13.71
N TYR A 255 30.13 13.19 13.69
CA TYR A 255 29.41 14.46 13.91
C TYR A 255 28.83 14.50 15.32
N LYS A 256 28.98 15.64 16.01
CA LYS A 256 28.34 15.85 17.32
C LYS A 256 26.82 15.91 17.21
N VAL A 257 26.31 16.54 16.14
CA VAL A 257 24.87 16.65 15.83
C VAL A 257 24.66 16.07 14.42
N PRO A 258 24.40 14.75 14.30
CA PRO A 258 24.36 14.07 13.01
C PRO A 258 23.19 14.53 12.12
N GLU A 259 22.14 15.13 12.69
CA GLU A 259 21.01 15.72 11.97
C GLU A 259 21.39 16.94 11.12
N GLN A 260 22.55 17.57 11.38
CA GLN A 260 23.08 18.68 10.59
C GLN A 260 24.20 18.24 9.64
N SER A 261 24.52 16.94 9.63
CA SER A 261 25.60 16.40 8.81
C SER A 261 25.18 16.25 7.35
N PRO A 262 26.14 16.10 6.42
CA PRO A 262 25.85 15.69 5.03
C PRO A 262 25.07 14.36 4.95
N MET A 263 25.10 13.54 6.00
CA MET A 263 24.41 12.26 6.09
C MET A 263 23.02 12.36 6.73
N ALA A 264 22.51 13.58 7.01
CA ALA A 264 21.20 13.80 7.62
C ALA A 264 20.04 13.13 6.86
N LYS A 265 20.18 12.88 5.55
CA LYS A 265 19.20 12.14 4.74
C LYS A 265 18.88 10.74 5.29
N TYR A 266 19.83 10.08 5.95
CA TYR A 266 19.63 8.76 6.54
C TYR A 266 18.78 8.82 7.82
N LEU A 267 18.72 9.99 8.46
CA LEU A 267 17.94 10.25 9.68
C LEU A 267 16.52 10.74 9.37
N ALA A 268 16.10 10.73 8.10
CA ALA A 268 14.79 11.21 7.70
C ALA A 268 13.68 10.14 7.91
N GLN A 269 12.41 10.55 7.97
CA GLN A 269 11.29 9.64 8.24
C GLN A 269 11.06 8.65 7.08
N GLU A 270 11.43 9.07 5.88
CA GLU A 270 11.31 8.34 4.62
C GLU A 270 12.05 7.00 4.71
N ARG A 271 13.22 6.95 5.37
CA ARG A 271 13.94 5.69 5.55
C ARG A 271 13.17 4.70 6.43
N ARG A 272 12.56 5.17 7.52
CA ARG A 272 11.71 4.32 8.38
C ARG A 272 10.51 3.78 7.60
N GLN A 273 9.94 4.59 6.71
CA GLN A 273 8.81 4.18 5.86
C GLN A 273 9.21 3.10 4.84
N LEU A 274 10.37 3.25 4.19
CA LEU A 274 10.87 2.26 3.23
C LEU A 274 11.09 0.90 3.90
N VAL A 275 11.79 0.86 5.03
CA VAL A 275 12.03 -0.39 5.77
C VAL A 275 10.71 -0.99 6.27
N ALA A 276 9.75 -0.16 6.70
CA ALA A 276 8.45 -0.66 7.16
C ALA A 276 7.63 -1.28 6.01
N ASP A 277 7.64 -0.65 4.83
CA ASP A 277 6.96 -1.17 3.64
C ASP A 277 7.62 -2.45 3.12
N GLU A 278 8.95 -2.53 3.18
CA GLU A 278 9.74 -3.72 2.85
C GLU A 278 9.43 -4.89 3.79
N ILE A 279 9.47 -4.67 5.11
CA ILE A 279 9.15 -5.70 6.10
C ILE A 279 7.70 -6.18 5.96
N ASN A 280 6.75 -5.26 5.76
CA ASN A 280 5.35 -5.64 5.53
C ASN A 280 5.20 -6.49 4.24
N SER A 281 5.91 -6.14 3.18
CA SER A 281 5.94 -6.89 1.93
C SER A 281 6.52 -8.30 2.13
N ALA A 282 7.60 -8.41 2.90
CA ALA A 282 8.21 -9.70 3.24
C ALA A 282 7.27 -10.58 4.09
N ILE A 283 6.55 -10.01 5.05
CA ILE A 283 5.56 -10.73 5.87
C ILE A 283 4.48 -11.34 4.97
N LEU A 284 3.94 -10.53 4.06
CA LEU A 284 2.94 -11.00 3.10
C LEU A 284 3.50 -12.08 2.18
N TYR A 285 4.71 -11.89 1.66
CA TYR A 285 5.38 -12.86 0.80
C TYR A 285 5.53 -14.23 1.48
N ARG A 286 5.99 -14.26 2.74
CA ARG A 286 6.20 -15.52 3.49
C ARG A 286 4.90 -16.17 3.96
N ALA A 287 3.85 -15.37 4.14
CA ALA A 287 2.50 -15.89 4.39
C ALA A 287 1.85 -16.48 3.12
N GLY A 288 2.51 -16.43 1.96
CA GLY A 288 1.95 -16.88 0.68
C GLY A 288 0.95 -15.89 0.08
N CYS A 289 0.85 -14.68 0.65
CA CYS A 289 0.02 -13.59 0.14
C CYS A 289 0.79 -12.77 -0.91
N HIS A 290 0.07 -12.01 -1.73
CA HIS A 290 0.68 -11.10 -2.67
C HIS A 290 1.26 -9.86 -1.94
N PRO A 291 2.54 -9.50 -2.13
CA PRO A 291 3.12 -8.33 -1.46
C PRO A 291 2.64 -6.98 -2.01
N ILE A 292 2.03 -6.98 -3.20
CA ILE A 292 1.38 -5.81 -3.80
C ILE A 292 -0.11 -6.11 -3.94
N SER A 293 -0.96 -5.17 -3.53
CA SER A 293 -2.42 -5.32 -3.62
C SER A 293 -2.91 -5.30 -5.06
N TYR A 294 -4.07 -5.90 -5.32
CA TYR A 294 -4.64 -5.88 -6.66
C TYR A 294 -4.96 -4.47 -7.13
N LEU A 295 -5.46 -3.62 -6.23
CA LEU A 295 -5.74 -2.22 -6.53
C LEU A 295 -4.46 -1.48 -6.97
N GLU A 296 -3.37 -1.64 -6.22
CA GLU A 296 -2.09 -1.03 -6.57
C GLU A 296 -1.54 -1.58 -7.89
N LEU A 297 -1.64 -2.89 -8.11
CA LEU A 297 -1.23 -3.52 -9.36
C LEU A 297 -2.01 -2.97 -10.56
N CYS A 298 -3.33 -2.81 -10.44
CA CYS A 298 -4.17 -2.19 -11.47
C CYS A 298 -3.74 -0.74 -11.75
N VAL A 299 -3.45 0.04 -10.71
CA VAL A 299 -2.97 1.43 -10.87
C VAL A 299 -1.62 1.47 -11.57
N ARG A 300 -0.66 0.63 -11.18
CA ARG A 300 0.67 0.53 -11.81
C ARG A 300 0.55 0.12 -13.29
N TYR A 301 -0.26 -0.89 -13.58
CA TYR A 301 -0.49 -1.39 -14.94
C TYR A 301 -1.12 -0.31 -15.83
N ASN A 302 -2.18 0.34 -15.35
CA ASN A 302 -2.80 1.43 -16.08
C ASN A 302 -1.81 2.57 -16.31
N THR A 303 -1.07 3.00 -15.29
CA THR A 303 -0.06 4.06 -15.43
C THR A 303 0.98 3.72 -16.51
N ALA A 304 1.47 2.48 -16.52
CA ALA A 304 2.43 2.02 -17.53
C ALA A 304 1.85 2.02 -18.95
N ILE A 305 0.62 1.52 -19.13
CA ILE A 305 -0.06 1.55 -20.44
C ILE A 305 -0.26 2.98 -20.91
N TRP A 306 -0.76 3.86 -20.03
CA TRP A 306 -1.01 5.25 -20.37
C TRP A 306 0.27 5.98 -20.78
N ASN A 307 1.37 5.74 -20.05
CA ASN A 307 2.68 6.30 -20.40
C ASN A 307 3.19 5.75 -21.73
N TYR A 308 3.07 4.43 -21.96
CA TYR A 308 3.45 3.82 -23.23
C TYR A 308 2.64 4.38 -24.42
N MET A 309 1.33 4.53 -24.24
CA MET A 309 0.45 5.11 -25.26
C MET A 309 0.80 6.56 -25.56
N ASN A 310 1.13 7.35 -24.53
CA ASN A 310 1.61 8.73 -24.69
C ASN A 310 2.97 8.77 -25.39
N GLU A 311 3.94 7.94 -25.00
CA GLU A 311 5.28 7.86 -25.61
C GLU A 311 5.25 7.48 -27.10
N HIS A 312 4.22 6.74 -27.52
CA HIS A 312 4.03 6.31 -28.91
C HIS A 312 2.97 7.13 -29.66
N ASP A 313 2.58 8.30 -29.14
CA ASP A 313 1.64 9.24 -29.76
C ASP A 313 0.30 8.59 -30.18
N PHE A 314 -0.20 7.65 -29.37
CA PHE A 314 -1.52 7.06 -29.61
C PHE A 314 -2.59 8.15 -29.56
N ARG A 315 -3.46 8.14 -30.57
CA ARG A 315 -4.51 9.14 -30.75
C ARG A 315 -5.81 8.64 -30.13
N VAL A 316 -6.43 9.45 -29.29
CA VAL A 316 -7.71 9.09 -28.68
C VAL A 316 -8.84 9.28 -29.70
N PRO A 317 -9.82 8.35 -29.79
CA PRO A 317 -11.00 8.55 -30.61
C PRO A 317 -11.76 9.82 -30.21
N HIS A 318 -12.38 10.50 -31.18
CA HIS A 318 -13.18 11.71 -30.93
C HIS A 318 -14.21 11.49 -29.80
N SER A 319 -14.27 12.44 -28.87
CA SER A 319 -15.13 12.42 -27.67
C SER A 319 -16.64 12.24 -27.97
N ARG A 320 -17.06 12.52 -29.21
CA ARG A 320 -18.44 12.32 -29.69
C ARG A 320 -18.89 10.85 -29.70
N GLY A 321 -17.97 9.89 -29.61
CA GLY A 321 -18.26 8.46 -29.58
C GLY A 321 -18.09 7.80 -28.20
N TRP A 322 -17.79 8.55 -27.14
CA TRP A 322 -17.52 7.95 -25.84
C TRP A 322 -18.81 7.61 -25.09
N PRO A 323 -18.87 6.45 -24.43
CA PRO A 323 -19.86 6.18 -23.40
C PRO A 323 -19.93 7.29 -22.35
N ALA A 324 -21.15 7.58 -21.87
CA ALA A 324 -21.37 8.59 -20.84
C ALA A 324 -20.51 8.32 -19.60
N GLY A 325 -19.81 9.36 -19.10
CA GLY A 325 -18.99 9.30 -17.90
C GLY A 325 -17.49 9.01 -18.11
N ILE A 326 -17.03 8.84 -19.35
CA ILE A 326 -15.59 8.75 -19.65
C ILE A 326 -14.99 10.15 -19.77
N VAL A 327 -13.91 10.42 -19.02
CA VAL A 327 -13.16 11.69 -19.04
C VAL A 327 -11.66 11.36 -19.17
N LEU A 328 -10.95 12.07 -20.04
CA LEU A 328 -9.49 11.92 -20.15
C LEU A 328 -8.77 12.55 -18.95
N PRO A 329 -7.65 11.98 -18.49
CA PRO A 329 -6.76 12.62 -17.53
C PRO A 329 -6.32 14.01 -18.03
N SER A 330 -6.28 15.01 -17.15
CA SER A 330 -5.95 16.38 -17.55
C SER A 330 -4.49 16.52 -18.00
N ARG A 331 -4.27 17.11 -19.19
CA ARG A 331 -2.94 17.36 -19.76
C ARG A 331 -2.07 18.26 -18.87
N SER A 332 -0.81 17.84 -18.66
CA SER A 332 0.31 18.66 -18.19
C SER A 332 0.61 19.76 -19.22
N GLN A 333 0.00 20.93 -19.08
CA GLN A 333 0.49 22.13 -19.76
C GLN A 333 1.75 22.61 -19.01
N PRO A 334 2.91 22.73 -19.67
CA PRO A 334 4.00 23.54 -19.13
C PRO A 334 3.50 24.98 -19.02
N MET A 335 3.67 25.62 -17.87
CA MET A 335 3.42 27.05 -17.73
C MET A 335 4.28 27.80 -18.77
N PRO A 336 3.69 28.62 -19.65
CA PRO A 336 4.49 29.50 -20.49
C PRO A 336 5.11 30.60 -19.60
N PRO A 337 6.37 31.00 -19.85
CA PRO A 337 6.94 32.16 -19.19
C PRO A 337 6.14 33.40 -19.58
N SER A 338 5.92 34.25 -18.59
CA SER A 338 5.11 35.46 -18.61
C SER A 338 5.46 36.46 -19.74
N ALA A 339 4.38 36.96 -20.39
CA ALA A 339 4.19 38.26 -21.09
C ALA A 339 4.60 38.39 -22.58
N PRO A 340 4.06 39.40 -23.33
CA PRO A 340 2.67 39.85 -23.41
C PRO A 340 2.11 40.02 -24.86
N LEU A 341 0.78 40.08 -24.95
CA LEU A 341 -0.10 40.78 -25.92
C LEU A 341 0.09 40.69 -27.45
N ALA A 342 -1.00 40.21 -28.06
CA ALA A 342 -1.57 40.55 -29.38
C ALA A 342 -0.96 39.94 -30.66
N ALA A 343 -1.70 38.99 -31.26
CA ALA A 343 -2.21 39.13 -32.64
C ALA A 343 -3.11 37.95 -33.07
N LYS A 344 -4.30 38.31 -33.54
CA LYS A 344 -5.16 37.68 -34.56
C LYS A 344 -5.23 36.14 -34.64
N VAL A 345 -6.35 35.63 -34.14
CA VAL A 345 -6.92 34.32 -34.45
C VAL A 345 -7.21 34.21 -35.94
N SER A 346 -6.43 33.40 -36.65
CA SER A 346 -6.82 32.76 -37.90
C SER A 346 -7.28 31.34 -37.59
N VAL A 347 -8.56 31.10 -37.86
CA VAL A 347 -9.20 29.77 -37.78
C VAL A 347 -8.57 28.87 -38.84
N SER A 348 -7.74 27.92 -38.43
CA SER A 348 -7.42 26.73 -39.20
C SER A 348 -7.95 25.52 -38.44
N ARG A 349 -9.02 24.93 -39.00
CA ARG A 349 -9.50 23.59 -38.68
C ARG A 349 -8.36 22.62 -38.92
N GLN A 350 -7.65 22.25 -37.87
CA GLN A 350 -6.78 21.10 -37.87
C GLN A 350 -7.47 20.08 -36.98
N ASP A 351 -7.69 18.88 -37.52
CA ASP A 351 -8.27 17.75 -36.81
C ASP A 351 -7.37 17.42 -35.62
N ASP A 352 -7.66 18.03 -34.47
CA ASP A 352 -6.94 17.85 -33.22
C ASP A 352 -7.28 16.47 -32.66
N LEU A 353 -6.69 15.44 -33.26
CA LEU A 353 -6.62 14.12 -32.66
C LEU A 353 -5.71 14.24 -31.43
N GLU A 354 -6.34 14.41 -30.28
CA GLU A 354 -5.66 14.57 -29.00
C GLU A 354 -4.83 13.31 -28.71
N ILE A 355 -3.52 13.50 -28.55
CA ILE A 355 -2.60 12.45 -28.09
C ILE A 355 -2.98 12.10 -26.65
N VAL A 356 -2.94 10.81 -26.32
CA VAL A 356 -3.18 10.29 -24.97
C VAL A 356 -2.28 11.05 -23.97
N PRO A 357 -2.84 11.77 -22.98
CA PRO A 357 -2.04 12.50 -22.00
C PRO A 357 -1.32 11.56 -21.02
N THR A 358 -0.21 12.03 -20.45
CA THR A 358 0.46 11.34 -19.34
C THR A 358 -0.48 11.19 -18.14
N PHE A 359 -0.58 10.00 -17.57
CA PHE A 359 -1.42 9.77 -16.40
C PHE A 359 -0.68 10.17 -15.12
N ASP A 360 -1.16 11.23 -14.46
CA ASP A 360 -0.73 11.62 -13.12
C ASP A 360 -1.89 11.42 -12.14
N LEU A 361 -1.75 10.41 -11.27
CA LEU A 361 -2.73 10.07 -10.26
C LEU A 361 -3.00 11.23 -9.30
N SER A 362 -1.96 11.98 -8.91
CA SER A 362 -2.07 13.08 -7.93
C SER A 362 -2.94 14.19 -8.48
N ARG A 363 -2.77 14.50 -9.78
CA ARG A 363 -3.56 15.51 -10.47
C ARG A 363 -4.97 15.02 -10.79
N PHE A 364 -5.11 13.76 -11.18
CA PHE A 364 -6.43 13.19 -11.45
C PHE A 364 -7.35 13.27 -10.22
N LEU A 365 -6.80 12.99 -9.04
CA LEU A 365 -7.51 13.11 -7.78
C LEU A 365 -7.86 14.56 -7.43
N SER A 366 -7.01 15.54 -7.75
CA SER A 366 -7.28 16.95 -7.48
C SER A 366 -8.26 17.61 -8.45
N THR A 367 -8.46 17.04 -9.65
CA THR A 367 -9.47 17.51 -10.62
C THR A 367 -10.85 16.89 -10.43
N SER A 368 -10.95 15.84 -9.60
CA SER A 368 -12.19 15.06 -9.41
C SER A 368 -12.98 15.44 -8.14
N THR A 369 -12.46 16.39 -7.36
CA THR A 369 -13.16 17.09 -6.25
C THR A 369 -13.67 18.43 -6.73
#